data_AF-A0A7R9LSU3-F1
#
_entry.id   AF-A0A7R9LSU3-F1
#
_cell.length_a   1.000
_cell.length_b   1.000
_cell.length_c   1.000
_cell.angle_alpha   90.00
_cell.angle_beta   90.00
_cell.angle_gamma   90.00
#
_symmetry.space_group_name_H-M   'P 1'
#
loop_
_entity.id
_entity.type
_entity.pdbx_description
1 polymer ?
#
loop_
_entity_poly.entity_id
_entity_poly.type
_entity_poly.pdbx_seq_one_letter_code
_entity_poly.pdbx_strand_id
1 'polypeptide(L)' 'MVCEHSIRNIQRICQDSEDLNHFAYITKKLETNNYYCHVFSSNNTCEDCK' A
#
# COMPACT_ATOMS: atom_id res chain seq x y z
N MET A 1 4.10 -0.36 -16.32
CA MET A 1 4.29 0.21 -14.97
C MET A 1 3.19 1.21 -14.73
N VAL A 2 2.41 1.10 -13.64
CA VAL A 2 1.28 2.01 -13.36
C VAL A 2 1.76 3.29 -12.66
N CYS A 3 2.71 3.16 -11.72
CA CYS A 3 3.37 4.29 -11.05
C CYS A 3 4.72 3.84 -10.44
N GLU A 4 5.59 4.80 -10.12
CA GLU A 4 6.81 4.59 -9.35
C GLU A 4 6.79 5.49 -8.12
N HIS A 5 6.98 4.89 -6.94
CA HIS A 5 7.12 5.61 -5.68
C HIS A 5 8.33 5.07 -4.93
N SER A 6 9.22 5.95 -4.49
CA SER A 6 10.28 5.55 -3.57
C SER A 6 9.68 5.04 -2.27
N ILE A 7 10.15 3.87 -1.79
CA ILE A 7 9.73 3.30 -0.49
C ILE A 7 9.96 4.31 0.65
N ARG A 8 10.99 5.17 0.54
CA ARG A 8 11.26 6.22 1.54
C ARG A 8 10.17 7.28 1.64
N ASN A 9 9.31 7.39 0.63
CA ASN A 9 8.17 8.31 0.61
C ASN A 9 6.87 7.67 1.13
N ILE A 10 6.92 6.41 1.58
CA ILE A 10 5.79 5.73 2.19
C ILE A 10 5.73 6.10 3.68
N GLN A 11 4.60 6.66 4.11
CA GLN A 11 4.46 7.21 5.46
C GLN A 11 3.74 6.26 6.40
N ARG A 12 2.86 5.43 5.83
CA ARG A 12 2.08 4.41 6.52
C ARG A 12 1.88 3.25 5.56
N ILE A 13 1.94 2.05 6.10
CA ILE A 13 1.54 0.80 5.45
C ILE A 13 0.63 0.08 6.44
N CYS A 14 -0.42 -0.54 5.94
CA CYS A 14 -1.19 -1.51 6.68
C CYS A 14 -1.61 -2.66 5.75
N GLN A 15 -1.83 -3.81 6.36
CA GLN A 15 -2.55 -4.94 5.78
C GLN A 15 -3.92 -5.00 6.48
N ASP A 16 -4.95 -5.40 5.76
CA ASP A 16 -6.26 -5.62 6.38
C ASP A 16 -6.17 -6.79 7.36
N SER A 17 -6.75 -6.63 8.56
CA SER A 17 -6.65 -7.62 9.63
C SER A 17 -7.58 -8.82 9.45
N GLU A 18 -8.64 -8.66 8.66
CA GLU A 18 -9.65 -9.69 8.40
C GLU A 18 -9.41 -10.38 7.05
N ASP A 19 -8.93 -9.63 6.06
CA ASP A 19 -8.57 -10.16 4.74
C ASP A 19 -7.11 -9.85 4.40
N LEU A 20 -6.23 -10.80 4.73
CA LEU A 20 -4.79 -10.71 4.48
C LEU A 20 -4.41 -10.53 3.00
N ASN A 21 -5.35 -10.61 2.07
CA ASN A 21 -5.10 -10.31 0.66
C ASN A 21 -5.13 -8.81 0.35
N HIS A 22 -5.66 -7.98 1.25
CA HIS A 22 -5.75 -6.53 1.05
C HIS A 22 -4.63 -5.80 1.78
N PHE A 23 -3.97 -4.88 1.07
CA PHE A 23 -2.93 -4.04 1.62
C PHE A 23 -3.02 -2.62 1.08
N ALA A 24 -2.65 -1.65 1.93
CA ALA A 24 -2.67 -0.25 1.59
C ALA A 24 -1.42 0.48 2.06
N TYR A 25 -1.02 1.50 1.32
CA TYR A 25 0.02 2.42 1.74
C TYR A 25 -0.33 3.87 1.45
N ILE A 26 0.19 4.78 2.27
CA ILE A 26 -0.01 6.22 2.12
C ILE A 26 1.30 6.87 1.67
N THR A 27 1.25 7.62 0.57
CA THR A 27 2.34 8.50 0.14
C THR A 27 1.92 9.96 0.22
N LYS A 28 2.90 10.85 0.37
CA LYS A 28 2.71 12.30 0.23
C LYS A 28 3.37 12.79 -1.04
N LYS A 29 2.61 13.52 -1.85
CA LYS A 29 3.13 14.18 -3.04
C LYS A 29 3.56 15.60 -2.69
N LEU A 30 4.86 15.86 -2.71
CA LEU A 30 5.45 17.13 -2.28
C LEU A 30 4.90 18.34 -3.07
N GLU A 31 4.74 18.20 -4.38
CA GLU A 31 4.24 19.26 -5.28
C GLU A 31 2.86 19.78 -4.88
N THR A 32 1.96 18.86 -4.49
CA THR A 32 0.56 19.17 -4.17
C THR A 32 0.30 19.25 -2.68
N ASN A 33 1.28 18.84 -1.86
CA ASN A 33 1.16 18.61 -0.41
C ASN A 33 0.02 17.64 0.00
N ASN A 34 -0.51 16.86 -0.95
CA ASN A 34 -1.60 15.91 -0.72
C ASN A 34 -1.09 14.53 -0.32
N TYR A 35 -1.93 13.81 0.42
CA TYR A 35 -1.75 12.41 0.77
C TYR A 35 -2.59 11.54 -0.17
N TYR A 36 -2.03 10.42 -0.59
CA TYR A 36 -2.68 9.45 -1.46
C TYR A 36 -2.69 8.09 -0.77
N CYS A 37 -3.86 7.48 -0.66
CA CYS A 37 -4.02 6.11 -0.20
C CYS A 37 -4.05 5.20 -1.42
N HIS A 38 -3.10 4.27 -1.49
CA HIS A 38 -3.01 3.28 -2.56
C HIS A 38 -3.42 1.93 -1.99
N VAL A 39 -4.52 1.36 -2.48
CA VAL A 39 -5.11 0.11 -2.00
C VAL A 39 -4.98 -0.95 -3.08
N PHE A 40 -4.55 -2.14 -2.69
CA PHE A 40 -4.33 -3.27 -3.59
C PHE A 40 -4.86 -4.56 -2.95
N SER A 41 -5.26 -5.49 -3.82
CA SER A 41 -5.62 -6.85 -3.44
C SER A 41 -4.71 -7.86 -4.17
N SER A 42 -4.25 -8.88 -3.46
CA SER A 42 -3.56 -10.03 -4.05
C SER A 42 -4.56 -11.12 -4.38
N ASN A 43 -4.50 -11.67 -5.59
CA ASN A 43 -5.27 -12.87 -5.94
C ASN A 43 -4.57 -14.16 -5.50
N ASN A 44 -3.30 -14.06 -5.08
CA ASN A 44 -2.56 -15.17 -4.51
C ASN A 44 -2.71 -15.09 -2.99
N THR A 45 -3.37 -16.09 -2.40
CA THR A 45 -3.49 -16.23 -0.95
C THR A 45 -2.09 -16.35 -0.36
N CYS A 46 -1.77 -15.49 0.60
CA CYS A 46 -0.54 -15.62 1.38
C CYS A 46 -0.64 -16.89 2.23
N GLU A 47 -0.04 -18.01 1.79
CA GLU A 47 0.04 -19.24 2.58
C GLU A 47 1.03 -19.13 3.75
N ASP A 48 1.91 -18.12 3.73
CA ASP A 48 3.04 -17.95 4.67
C ASP A 48 2.72 -17.07 5.91
N CYS A 49 1.47 -16.63 6.09
CA CYS A 49 1.03 -15.85 7.27
C CYS A 49 0.21 -16.66 8.30
N LYS A 50 0.38 -17.99 8.36
CA LYS A 50 -0.25 -18.85 9.39
C LYS A 50 0.74 -19.26 10.49
#